data_AF-A0AAD2HM74-F1
#
_entry.id   AF-A0AAD2HM74-F1
#
_cell.length_a   1.000
_cell.length_b   1.000
_cell.length_c   1.000
_cell.angle_alpha   90.00
_cell.angle_beta   90.00
_cell.angle_gamma   90.00
#
_symmetry.space_group_name_H-M   'P 1'
#
loop_
_entity.id
_entity.type
_entity.pdbx_description
1 polymer ?
#
loop_
_entity_poly.entity_id
_entity_poly.type
_entity_poly.pdbx_seq_one_letter_code
_entity_poly.pdbx_strand_id
1 'polypeptide(L)'
;MALSLQNLHMPLELLRLIFEWVAEEDFATALVLVRVSRAVQRWVEPSLYSTVQLSRPQTSGAFIRTIEGSRTKPPMFFAAYVKSLCILFDMPSEHMLRITSVCTGIDNLTTWFLPSQSQISAPPLSVARALAAIQPRRISVWHGITHPHPTDRYPFEGPVFSRVTHLNITNIWEDWSLWHWEALPPTLTHISLDLSFRAGQPQSGRIAASVRRLLRDCRKLRVCALREVPRGLMSTALLLTERPEATIRGALVSALEVLGWMDPRIVFFCIPDPFQLRKAHCEWEDLKWRVLEQATKQRLVGDTSALAGSSRSHCL
;
A
#
# COMPACT_ATOMS: atom_id res chain seq x y z
N MET A 1 42.71 0.01 -5.39
CA MET A 1 42.92 0.35 -6.82
C MET A 1 41.60 0.82 -7.38
N ALA A 2 41.47 2.10 -7.76
CA ALA A 2 40.30 2.56 -8.52
C ALA A 2 40.57 2.20 -10.00
N LEU A 3 39.85 1.22 -10.54
CA LEU A 3 39.90 0.94 -11.97
C LEU A 3 39.31 2.15 -12.71
N SER A 4 40.10 2.77 -13.59
CA SER A 4 39.58 3.83 -14.45
C SER A 4 38.61 3.20 -15.45
N LEU A 5 37.36 3.66 -15.43
CA LEU A 5 36.32 3.23 -16.39
C LEU A 5 36.71 3.54 -17.86
N GLN A 6 37.74 4.36 -18.09
CA GLN A 6 38.24 4.73 -19.41
C GLN A 6 38.90 3.59 -20.18
N ASN A 7 39.24 2.48 -19.52
CA ASN A 7 39.87 1.32 -20.18
C ASN A 7 38.85 0.33 -20.78
N LEU A 8 37.55 0.56 -20.57
CA LEU A 8 36.50 -0.21 -21.22
C LEU A 8 36.23 0.43 -22.58
N HIS A 9 36.31 -0.35 -23.66
CA HIS A 9 35.91 0.06 -25.02
C HIS A 9 34.39 0.31 -25.17
N MET A 10 33.66 0.53 -24.06
CA MET A 10 32.22 0.71 -24.04
C MET A 10 31.87 2.19 -23.79
N PRO A 11 30.96 2.79 -24.58
CA PRO A 11 30.43 4.13 -24.32
C PRO A 11 29.89 4.29 -22.89
N LEU A 12 30.12 5.47 -22.30
CA LEU A 12 29.78 5.77 -20.90
C LEU A 12 28.27 5.63 -20.64
N GLU A 13 27.46 5.97 -21.63
CA GLU A 13 26.00 5.92 -21.59
C GLU A 13 25.50 4.48 -21.49
N LEU A 14 26.13 3.55 -22.20
CA LEU A 14 25.79 2.13 -22.12
C LEU A 14 26.20 1.55 -20.77
N LEU A 15 27.39 1.91 -20.26
CA LEU A 15 27.80 1.52 -18.91
C LEU A 15 26.80 2.01 -17.86
N ARG A 16 26.39 3.28 -17.94
CA ARG A 16 25.38 3.86 -17.06
C ARG A 16 24.07 3.06 -17.10
N LEU A 17 23.52 2.80 -18.30
CA LEU A 17 22.29 2.04 -18.45
C LEU A 17 22.40 0.63 -17.85
N ILE A 18 23.54 -0.05 -18.04
CA ILE A 18 23.78 -1.37 -17.45
C ILE A 18 23.80 -1.29 -15.92
N PHE A 19 24.52 -0.32 -15.34
CA PHE A 19 24.58 -0.18 -13.89
C PHE A 19 23.24 0.22 -13.26
N GLU A 20 22.48 1.12 -13.91
CA GLU A 20 21.14 1.51 -13.47
C GLU A 20 20.19 0.30 -13.53
N TRP A 21 20.18 -0.44 -14.64
CA TRP A 21 19.34 -1.64 -14.80
C TRP A 21 19.68 -2.73 -13.76
N VAL A 22 20.96 -3.06 -13.59
CA VAL A 22 21.39 -4.04 -12.57
C VAL A 22 21.03 -3.58 -11.16
N ALA A 23 21.10 -2.28 -10.90
CA ALA A 23 20.75 -1.73 -9.59
C ALA A 23 19.26 -1.76 -9.27
N GLU A 24 18.40 -1.67 -10.30
CA GLU A 24 16.95 -1.78 -10.17
C GLU A 24 16.52 -3.23 -9.94
N GLU A 25 17.14 -4.17 -10.64
CA GLU A 25 16.80 -5.61 -10.57
C GLU A 25 17.34 -6.29 -9.30
N ASP A 26 18.57 -5.96 -8.85
CA ASP A 26 19.18 -6.57 -7.67
C ASP A 26 19.80 -5.56 -6.71
N PHE A 27 19.08 -5.32 -5.61
CA PHE A 27 19.51 -4.44 -4.53
C PHE A 27 20.86 -4.88 -3.90
N ALA A 28 21.15 -6.18 -3.81
CA ALA A 28 22.41 -6.65 -3.23
C ALA A 28 23.60 -6.27 -4.12
N THR A 29 23.47 -6.49 -5.43
CA THR A 29 24.47 -6.05 -6.41
C THR A 29 24.60 -4.53 -6.43
N ALA A 30 23.49 -3.77 -6.35
CA ALA A 30 23.52 -2.31 -6.27
C ALA A 30 24.45 -1.79 -5.15
N LEU A 31 24.42 -2.42 -3.97
CA LEU A 31 25.28 -2.07 -2.83
C LEU A 31 26.77 -2.33 -3.09
N VAL A 32 27.10 -3.31 -3.93
CA VAL A 32 28.48 -3.56 -4.37
C VAL A 32 28.88 -2.52 -5.42
N LEU A 33 28.01 -2.24 -6.38
CA LEU A 33 28.25 -1.31 -7.49
C LEU A 33 28.57 0.11 -7.03
N VAL A 34 27.88 0.63 -6.01
CA VAL A 34 28.17 1.97 -5.48
C VAL A 34 29.60 2.13 -4.95
N ARG A 35 30.31 1.03 -4.69
CA ARG A 35 31.69 1.04 -4.19
C ARG A 35 32.74 1.01 -5.31
N VAL A 36 32.33 0.79 -6.57
CA VAL A 36 33.24 0.64 -7.71
C VAL A 36 33.93 1.96 -8.06
N SER A 37 33.16 3.04 -8.23
CA SER A 37 33.67 4.37 -8.51
C SER A 37 32.65 5.46 -8.14
N ARG A 38 33.08 6.72 -8.04
CA ARG A 38 32.18 7.85 -7.79
C ARG A 38 31.15 8.08 -8.90
N ALA A 39 31.48 7.72 -10.14
CA ALA A 39 30.55 7.83 -11.26
C ALA A 39 29.43 6.79 -11.13
N VAL A 40 29.80 5.51 -10.92
CA VAL A 40 28.85 4.42 -10.69
C VAL A 40 28.00 4.68 -9.46
N GLN A 41 28.60 5.19 -8.38
CA GLN A 41 27.87 5.60 -7.18
C GLN A 41 26.74 6.60 -7.52
N ARG A 42 27.02 7.63 -8.32
CA ARG A 42 26.00 8.63 -8.71
C ARG A 42 24.89 8.05 -9.57
N TRP A 43 25.18 7.04 -10.39
CA TRP A 43 24.19 6.38 -11.24
C TRP A 43 23.30 5.42 -10.44
N VAL A 44 23.87 4.70 -9.48
CA VAL A 44 23.18 3.65 -8.72
C VAL A 44 22.44 4.18 -7.48
N GLU A 45 22.93 5.26 -6.86
CA GLU A 45 22.30 5.82 -5.66
C GLU A 45 20.81 6.19 -5.84
N PRO A 46 20.35 6.78 -6.96
CA PRO A 46 18.93 6.99 -7.22
C PRO A 46 18.07 5.73 -7.02
N SER A 47 18.50 4.59 -7.57
CA SER A 47 17.78 3.32 -7.44
C SER A 47 17.78 2.81 -6.00
N LEU A 48 18.92 2.91 -5.29
CA LEU A 48 19.02 2.51 -3.87
C LEU A 48 18.13 3.34 -2.94
N TYR A 49 17.97 4.63 -3.22
CA TYR A 49 17.17 5.54 -2.39
C TYR A 49 15.71 5.67 -2.86
N SER A 50 15.36 5.08 -4.01
CA SER A 50 14.00 5.08 -4.55
C SER A 50 12.96 4.60 -3.53
N THR A 51 13.32 3.59 -2.75
CA THR A 51 12.50 2.99 -1.72
C THR A 51 13.22 2.97 -0.38
N VAL A 52 12.68 3.68 0.61
CA VAL A 52 13.20 3.72 1.97
C VAL A 52 12.30 2.90 2.87
N GLN A 53 12.84 1.81 3.42
CA GLN A 53 12.14 0.92 4.34
C GLN A 53 12.66 1.10 5.77
N LEU A 54 11.79 1.61 6.63
CA LEU A 54 12.05 1.88 8.05
C LEU A 54 11.26 0.85 8.85
N SER A 55 11.90 -0.29 9.11
CA SER A 55 11.27 -1.43 9.78
C SER A 55 11.55 -1.51 11.27
N ARG A 56 12.57 -0.79 11.73
CA ARG A 56 13.02 -0.79 13.12
C ARG A 56 13.52 0.60 13.53
N PRO A 57 13.53 0.93 14.83
CA PRO A 57 14.09 2.19 15.32
C PRO A 57 15.51 2.46 14.79
N GLN A 58 16.37 1.44 14.73
CA GLN A 58 17.74 1.54 14.23
C GLN A 58 17.81 1.99 12.77
N THR A 59 16.91 1.47 11.91
CA THR A 59 16.86 1.85 10.49
C THR A 59 16.44 3.31 10.31
N SER A 60 15.49 3.80 11.12
CA SER A 60 15.10 5.22 11.11
C SER A 60 16.23 6.13 11.59
N GLY A 61 16.93 5.76 12.67
CA GLY A 61 18.05 6.54 13.18
C GLY A 61 19.23 6.57 12.20
N ALA A 62 19.52 5.46 11.52
CA ALA A 62 20.54 5.43 10.47
C ALA A 62 20.17 6.33 9.27
N PHE A 63 18.90 6.34 8.88
CA PHE A 63 18.43 7.18 7.79
C PHE A 63 18.46 8.67 8.16
N ILE A 64 18.06 9.04 9.38
CA ILE A 64 18.17 10.42 9.89
C ILE A 64 19.61 10.89 9.92
N ARG A 65 20.53 10.08 10.47
CA ARG A 65 21.98 10.40 10.41
C ARG A 65 22.48 10.60 8.98
N THR A 66 21.90 9.89 8.02
CA THR A 66 22.25 10.05 6.60
C THR A 66 21.70 11.36 6.03
N ILE A 67 20.46 11.73 6.36
CA ILE A 67 19.85 13.02 5.99
C ILE A 67 20.67 14.19 6.55
N GLU A 68 21.13 14.08 7.80
CA GLU A 68 21.74 15.18 8.53
C GLU A 68 23.25 15.26 8.36
N GLY A 69 23.93 14.12 8.30
CA GLY A 69 25.39 14.04 8.29
C GLY A 69 26.00 13.91 6.90
N SER A 70 25.22 13.64 5.86
CA SER A 70 25.77 13.41 4.53
C SER A 70 26.19 14.71 3.85
N ARG A 71 27.49 14.83 3.55
CA ARG A 71 28.04 15.95 2.75
C ARG A 71 27.72 15.83 1.26
N THR A 72 27.37 14.63 0.79
CA THR A 72 27.17 14.36 -0.63
C THR A 72 25.70 14.26 -1.02
N LYS A 73 24.79 14.20 -0.04
CA LYS A 73 23.34 14.06 -0.27
C LYS A 73 22.61 15.24 0.38
N PRO A 74 22.48 16.38 -0.33
CA PRO A 74 21.71 17.52 0.17
C PRO A 74 20.22 17.15 0.29
N PRO A 75 19.39 17.92 1.01
CA PRO A 75 17.95 17.64 1.12
C PRO A 75 17.23 17.44 -0.23
N MET A 76 17.63 18.20 -1.27
CA MET A 76 17.08 18.05 -2.62
C MET A 76 17.33 16.67 -3.25
N PHE A 77 18.41 15.98 -2.86
CA PHE A 77 18.67 14.61 -3.29
C PHE A 77 17.55 13.67 -2.83
N PHE A 78 17.18 13.74 -1.56
CA PHE A 78 16.13 12.88 -1.01
C PHE A 78 14.75 13.26 -1.55
N ALA A 79 14.47 14.56 -1.69
CA ALA A 79 13.24 15.03 -2.33
C ALA A 79 13.10 14.50 -3.77
N ALA A 80 14.21 14.46 -4.52
CA ALA A 80 14.22 13.99 -5.90
C ALA A 80 14.09 12.46 -6.00
N TYR A 81 14.80 11.70 -5.16
CA TYR A 81 14.97 10.27 -5.35
C TYR A 81 14.14 9.39 -4.42
N VAL A 82 13.72 9.84 -3.23
CA VAL A 82 12.86 9.02 -2.35
C VAL A 82 11.42 9.06 -2.86
N LYS A 83 10.99 7.99 -3.52
CA LYS A 83 9.64 7.85 -4.11
C LYS A 83 8.69 7.01 -3.26
N SER A 84 9.24 6.05 -2.54
CA SER A 84 8.47 5.13 -1.70
C SER A 84 8.99 5.16 -0.27
N LEU A 85 8.13 5.50 0.69
CA LEU A 85 8.46 5.49 2.11
C LEU A 85 7.62 4.44 2.84
N CYS A 86 8.29 3.47 3.46
CA CYS A 86 7.66 2.42 4.25
C CYS A 86 8.02 2.56 5.73
N ILE A 87 7.04 2.87 6.57
CA ILE A 87 7.17 2.95 8.03
C ILE A 87 6.46 1.73 8.62
N LEU A 88 7.24 0.77 9.10
CA LEU A 88 6.72 -0.54 9.54
C LEU A 88 6.84 -0.77 11.06
N PHE A 89 7.01 0.30 11.82
CA PHE A 89 7.07 0.29 13.29
C PHE A 89 6.54 1.62 13.84
N ASP A 90 6.28 1.64 15.15
CA ASP A 90 5.86 2.84 15.87
C ASP A 90 7.02 3.85 15.93
N MET A 91 6.98 4.81 15.00
CA MET A 91 8.06 5.76 14.77
C MET A 91 7.84 7.03 15.61
N PRO A 92 8.85 7.51 16.35
CA PRO A 92 8.76 8.80 17.02
C PRO A 92 8.35 9.92 16.04
N SER A 93 7.42 10.77 16.47
CA SER A 93 6.90 11.87 15.63
C SER A 93 8.02 12.78 15.11
N GLU A 94 9.06 13.03 15.90
CA GLU A 94 10.25 13.79 15.49
C GLU A 94 10.94 13.18 14.27
N HIS A 95 11.13 11.85 14.26
CA HIS A 95 11.72 11.15 13.13
C HIS A 95 10.86 11.29 11.88
N MET A 96 9.55 11.13 12.02
CA MET A 96 8.60 11.27 10.91
C MET A 96 8.63 12.68 10.33
N LEU A 97 8.59 13.72 11.18
CA LEU A 97 8.70 15.12 10.78
C LEU A 97 10.00 15.39 10.02
N ARG A 98 11.12 14.88 10.55
CA ARG A 98 12.43 15.10 9.94
C ARG A 98 12.51 14.47 8.55
N ILE A 99 12.06 13.22 8.43
CA ILE A 99 12.06 12.48 7.17
C ILE A 99 11.13 13.15 6.14
N THR A 100 9.89 13.44 6.52
CA THR A 100 8.88 14.01 5.60
C THR A 100 9.16 15.45 5.20
N SER A 101 9.86 16.23 6.03
CA SER A 101 10.31 17.59 5.66
C SER A 101 11.35 17.61 4.53
N VAL A 102 12.08 16.51 4.34
CA VAL A 102 13.16 16.39 3.35
C VAL A 102 12.74 15.52 2.16
N CYS A 103 11.98 14.45 2.40
CA CYS A 103 11.51 13.53 1.36
C CYS A 103 10.15 14.01 0.83
N THR A 104 10.10 15.17 0.17
CA THR A 104 8.82 15.75 -0.28
C THR A 104 8.26 15.14 -1.56
N GLY A 105 9.09 14.41 -2.32
CA GLY A 105 8.70 13.76 -3.58
C GLY A 105 8.17 12.33 -3.44
N ILE A 106 7.62 11.97 -2.27
CA ILE A 106 7.06 10.64 -2.01
C ILE A 106 5.77 10.45 -2.81
N ASP A 107 5.76 9.46 -3.71
CA ASP A 107 4.58 9.03 -4.46
C ASP A 107 3.84 7.89 -3.75
N ASN A 108 4.56 7.07 -2.98
CA ASN A 108 4.03 5.86 -2.34
C ASN A 108 4.31 5.87 -0.84
N LEU A 109 3.25 5.87 -0.04
CA LEU A 109 3.35 5.85 1.42
C LEU A 109 2.80 4.54 1.97
N THR A 110 3.58 3.92 2.84
CA THR A 110 3.20 2.73 3.58
C THR A 110 3.38 2.98 5.07
N THR A 111 2.32 2.82 5.84
CA THR A 111 2.37 2.92 7.30
C THR A 111 1.71 1.70 7.92
N TRP A 112 2.53 0.83 8.50
CA TRP A 112 2.13 -0.41 9.13
C TRP A 112 2.77 -0.50 10.50
N PHE A 113 2.08 -0.01 11.52
CA PHE A 113 2.53 -0.24 12.89
C PHE A 113 1.34 -0.64 13.75
N LEU A 114 1.60 -1.54 14.69
CA LEU A 114 0.71 -1.79 15.81
C LEU A 114 0.91 -0.61 16.77
N PRO A 115 -0.03 0.33 16.91
CA PRO A 115 0.06 1.27 18.00
C PRO A 115 0.12 0.47 19.31
N SER A 116 1.09 0.81 20.16
CA SER A 116 1.04 0.41 21.57
C SER A 116 -0.35 0.79 22.11
N GLN A 117 -1.04 -0.08 22.84
CA GLN A 117 -2.41 0.16 23.35
C GLN A 117 -2.54 1.50 24.13
N SER A 118 -1.44 2.05 24.62
CA SER A 118 -1.36 3.36 25.29
C SER A 118 -1.41 4.59 24.36
N GLN A 119 -1.38 4.44 23.04
CA GLN A 119 -1.22 5.53 22.07
C GLN A 119 -2.27 5.51 20.94
N ILE A 120 -3.54 5.24 21.27
CA ILE A 120 -4.65 5.49 20.33
C ILE A 120 -5.02 6.98 20.38
N SER A 121 -4.05 7.87 20.16
CA SER A 121 -4.29 9.29 19.98
C SER A 121 -4.07 9.68 18.53
N ALA A 122 -4.81 10.67 18.05
CA ALA A 122 -4.60 11.24 16.73
C ALA A 122 -3.13 11.69 16.58
N PRO A 123 -2.53 11.58 15.37
CA PRO A 123 -1.18 12.05 15.17
C PRO A 123 -1.07 13.53 15.54
N PRO A 124 0.05 13.98 16.13
CA PRO A 124 0.26 15.40 16.42
C PRO A 124 0.01 16.25 15.16
N LEU A 125 -0.58 17.45 15.33
CA LEU A 125 -0.90 18.35 14.20
C LEU A 125 0.31 18.63 13.30
N SER A 126 1.51 18.67 13.87
CA SER A 126 2.76 18.82 13.12
C SER A 126 2.97 17.65 12.15
N VAL A 127 2.75 16.41 12.59
CA VAL A 127 2.86 15.21 11.77
C VAL A 127 1.81 15.21 10.67
N ALA A 128 0.56 15.54 11.00
CA ALA A 128 -0.52 15.65 10.03
C ALA A 128 -0.18 16.68 8.92
N ARG A 129 0.38 17.83 9.29
CA ARG A 129 0.84 18.86 8.33
C ARG A 129 2.01 18.39 7.47
N ALA A 130 2.95 17.64 8.04
CA ALA A 130 4.08 17.13 7.28
C ALA A 130 3.65 16.04 6.29
N LEU A 131 2.74 15.14 6.68
CA LEU A 131 2.11 14.18 5.77
C LEU A 131 1.25 14.86 4.71
N ALA A 132 0.58 15.96 5.04
CA ALA A 132 -0.17 16.76 4.07
C ALA A 132 0.71 17.35 2.96
N ALA A 133 1.99 17.61 3.21
CA ALA A 133 2.91 18.19 2.23
C ALA A 133 3.36 17.19 1.15
N ILE A 134 3.40 15.88 1.45
CA ILE A 134 3.92 14.86 0.53
C ILE A 134 2.89 14.41 -0.52
N GLN A 135 1.59 14.51 -0.23
CA GLN A 135 0.48 14.20 -1.16
C GLN A 135 0.67 12.94 -2.03
N PRO A 136 0.87 11.75 -1.41
CA PRO A 136 1.15 10.53 -2.14
C PRO A 136 0.02 10.13 -3.09
N ARG A 137 0.35 9.40 -4.15
CA ARG A 137 -0.61 8.81 -5.10
C ARG A 137 -1.10 7.45 -4.65
N ARG A 138 -0.28 6.73 -3.87
CA ARG A 138 -0.59 5.40 -3.36
C ARG A 138 -0.37 5.35 -1.86
N ILE A 139 -1.36 4.86 -1.13
CA ILE A 139 -1.30 4.71 0.31
C ILE A 139 -1.66 3.27 0.68
N SER A 140 -0.80 2.64 1.49
CA SER A 140 -1.07 1.38 2.17
C SER A 140 -1.02 1.62 3.67
N VAL A 141 -2.17 1.53 4.34
CA VAL A 141 -2.33 1.92 5.75
C VAL A 141 -2.93 0.80 6.58
N TRP A 142 -2.40 0.72 7.79
CA TRP A 142 -3.02 0.02 8.89
C TRP A 142 -3.02 0.93 10.11
N HIS A 143 -4.21 1.25 10.64
CA HIS A 143 -4.44 2.01 11.87
C HIS A 143 -3.87 3.46 11.91
N GLY A 144 -2.62 3.73 11.54
CA GLY A 144 -1.90 4.96 11.93
C GLY A 144 -2.26 6.29 11.25
N ILE A 145 -2.75 6.31 10.01
CA ILE A 145 -3.13 7.58 9.33
C ILE A 145 -4.64 7.83 9.42
N THR A 146 -5.41 6.75 9.46
CA THR A 146 -6.86 6.77 9.29
C THR A 146 -7.59 6.50 10.59
N HIS A 147 -6.94 6.46 11.76
CA HIS A 147 -7.69 6.38 13.00
C HIS A 147 -8.43 7.70 13.19
N PRO A 148 -9.76 7.71 13.03
CA PRO A 148 -10.50 8.83 13.52
C PRO A 148 -10.33 8.78 15.04
N HIS A 149 -10.03 9.93 15.66
CA HIS A 149 -10.45 10.07 17.06
C HIS A 149 -11.93 9.64 17.15
N PRO A 150 -12.45 9.03 18.22
CA PRO A 150 -13.86 8.63 18.30
C PRO A 150 -14.87 9.75 17.98
N THR A 151 -14.41 11.01 17.91
CA THR A 151 -15.17 12.18 17.48
C THR A 151 -14.95 12.60 16.01
N ASP A 152 -13.86 12.18 15.37
CA ASP A 152 -13.57 12.51 13.97
C ASP A 152 -14.41 11.61 13.07
N ARG A 153 -15.33 12.20 12.32
CA ARG A 153 -16.23 11.45 11.44
C ARG A 153 -15.56 11.00 10.14
N TYR A 154 -14.38 11.51 9.80
CA TYR A 154 -13.84 11.42 8.44
C TYR A 154 -12.33 11.11 8.42
N PRO A 155 -11.95 9.81 8.39
CA PRO A 155 -10.53 9.40 8.43
C PRO A 155 -9.72 9.77 7.17
N PHE A 156 -10.38 10.30 6.15
CA PHE A 156 -9.79 10.66 4.86
C PHE A 156 -9.84 12.17 4.58
N GLU A 157 -10.34 12.97 5.52
CA GLU A 157 -10.28 14.42 5.43
C GLU A 157 -8.85 14.90 5.67
N GLY A 158 -8.16 15.25 4.59
CA GLY A 158 -6.85 15.87 4.71
C GLY A 158 -6.11 16.04 3.40
N PRO A 159 -5.15 16.97 3.32
CA PRO A 159 -4.41 17.22 2.08
C PRO A 159 -3.57 16.02 1.65
N VAL A 160 -3.17 15.15 2.59
CA VAL A 160 -2.42 13.91 2.32
C VAL A 160 -3.16 12.99 1.35
N PHE A 161 -4.50 12.99 1.38
CA PHE A 161 -5.31 12.13 0.51
C PHE A 161 -5.66 12.76 -0.83
N SER A 162 -5.41 14.06 -1.04
CA SER A 162 -5.90 14.83 -2.19
C SER A 162 -5.53 14.23 -3.57
N ARG A 163 -4.37 13.56 -3.67
CA ARG A 163 -3.86 12.96 -4.91
C ARG A 163 -3.93 11.42 -4.93
N VAL A 164 -4.53 10.80 -3.92
CA VAL A 164 -4.54 9.36 -3.77
C VAL A 164 -5.44 8.72 -4.83
N THR A 165 -4.82 7.84 -5.61
CA THR A 165 -5.48 7.06 -6.67
C THR A 165 -5.67 5.60 -6.26
N HIS A 166 -4.77 5.08 -5.42
CA HIS A 166 -4.79 3.71 -4.91
C HIS A 166 -4.70 3.72 -3.39
N LEU A 167 -5.68 3.11 -2.74
CA LEU A 167 -5.77 3.02 -1.28
C LEU A 167 -5.88 1.55 -0.86
N ASN A 168 -4.95 1.08 -0.05
CA ASN A 168 -4.99 -0.24 0.56
C ASN A 168 -5.19 -0.09 2.07
N ILE A 169 -6.33 -0.55 2.56
CA ILE A 169 -6.71 -0.54 3.97
C ILE A 169 -6.63 -1.97 4.48
N THR A 170 -5.74 -2.19 5.43
CA THR A 170 -5.56 -3.51 6.05
C THR A 170 -6.07 -3.56 7.48
N ASN A 171 -6.92 -2.60 7.85
CA ASN A 171 -7.71 -2.65 9.06
C ASN A 171 -8.69 -3.83 8.98
N ILE A 172 -9.06 -4.35 10.16
CA ILE A 172 -10.13 -5.35 10.26
C ILE A 172 -11.46 -4.75 9.82
N TRP A 173 -12.36 -5.59 9.30
CA TRP A 173 -13.64 -5.14 8.75
C TRP A 173 -14.54 -4.48 9.77
N GLU A 174 -14.41 -4.84 11.05
CA GLU A 174 -15.15 -4.24 12.16
C GLU A 174 -14.93 -2.72 12.19
N ASP A 175 -13.70 -2.26 11.90
CA ASP A 175 -13.33 -0.86 11.88
C ASP A 175 -13.86 -0.17 10.62
N TRP A 176 -13.40 -0.61 9.45
CA TRP A 176 -13.68 0.12 8.21
C TRP A 176 -15.14 0.02 7.79
N SER A 177 -15.88 -0.97 8.27
CA SER A 177 -17.32 -1.05 8.02
C SER A 177 -18.11 0.09 8.68
N LEU A 178 -17.52 0.77 9.67
CA LEU A 178 -18.10 1.95 10.34
C LEU A 178 -17.71 3.27 9.69
N TRP A 179 -16.74 3.28 8.78
CA TRP A 179 -16.21 4.53 8.24
C TRP A 179 -17.21 5.23 7.32
N HIS A 180 -17.12 6.56 7.30
CA HIS A 180 -17.84 7.40 6.37
C HIS A 180 -17.00 7.57 5.09
N TRP A 181 -17.45 6.95 4.01
CA TRP A 181 -16.73 6.94 2.72
C TRP A 181 -16.92 8.22 1.90
N GLU A 182 -17.83 9.10 2.30
CA GLU A 182 -18.12 10.39 1.64
C GLU A 182 -16.90 11.33 1.61
N ALA A 183 -15.98 11.16 2.56
CA ALA A 183 -14.74 11.92 2.67
C ALA A 183 -13.57 11.38 1.82
N LEU A 184 -13.77 10.29 1.07
CA LEU A 184 -12.70 9.76 0.22
C LEU A 184 -12.35 10.75 -0.90
N PRO A 185 -11.07 10.79 -1.32
CA PRO A 185 -10.63 11.75 -2.31
C PRO A 185 -11.31 11.47 -3.67
N PRO A 186 -11.72 12.52 -4.41
CA PRO A 186 -12.39 12.38 -5.70
C PRO A 186 -11.45 11.88 -6.81
N THR A 187 -10.17 11.66 -6.50
CA THR A 187 -9.14 11.09 -7.36
C THR A 187 -8.99 9.58 -7.17
N LEU A 188 -9.66 8.99 -6.17
CA LEU A 188 -9.56 7.57 -5.87
C LEU A 188 -10.15 6.71 -7.00
N THR A 189 -9.35 5.77 -7.49
CA THR A 189 -9.72 4.84 -8.57
C THR A 189 -9.64 3.38 -8.12
N HIS A 190 -8.82 3.08 -7.12
CA HIS A 190 -8.58 1.73 -6.63
C HIS A 190 -8.62 1.71 -5.12
N ILE A 191 -9.39 0.79 -4.55
CA ILE A 191 -9.41 0.54 -3.11
C ILE A 191 -9.33 -0.95 -2.83
N SER A 192 -8.59 -1.32 -1.79
CA SER A 192 -8.45 -2.68 -1.28
C SER A 192 -8.80 -2.69 0.19
N LEU A 193 -9.72 -3.57 0.58
CA LEU A 193 -10.20 -3.73 1.96
C LEU A 193 -9.93 -5.16 2.42
N ASP A 194 -9.58 -5.29 3.69
CA ASP A 194 -9.32 -6.59 4.29
C ASP A 194 -10.58 -7.20 4.94
N LEU A 195 -10.94 -8.41 4.51
CA LEU A 195 -12.02 -9.21 5.10
C LEU A 195 -11.52 -10.16 6.19
N SER A 196 -10.27 -10.04 6.63
CA SER A 196 -9.71 -10.80 7.76
C SER A 196 -10.65 -10.75 8.97
N PHE A 197 -10.98 -11.93 9.49
CA PHE A 197 -12.01 -12.12 10.50
C PHE A 197 -11.43 -12.50 11.86
N ARG A 198 -11.98 -11.95 12.96
CA ARG A 198 -11.88 -12.57 14.29
C ARG A 198 -13.09 -13.48 14.48
N ALA A 199 -12.85 -14.71 14.92
CA ALA A 199 -13.88 -15.73 15.14
C ALA A 199 -15.16 -15.20 15.82
N GLY A 200 -16.33 -15.48 15.22
CA GLY A 200 -17.64 -14.93 15.59
C GLY A 200 -18.70 -15.12 14.48
N GLN A 201 -19.88 -14.52 14.63
CA GLN A 201 -20.95 -14.57 13.62
C GLN A 201 -20.63 -13.69 12.38
N PRO A 202 -20.93 -14.13 11.15
CA PRO A 202 -20.69 -13.34 9.95
C PRO A 202 -21.62 -12.12 9.88
N GLN A 203 -21.09 -10.90 10.06
CA GLN A 203 -21.82 -9.65 9.82
C GLN A 203 -21.78 -9.25 8.33
N SER A 204 -22.02 -10.20 7.43
CA SER A 204 -21.95 -9.99 5.98
C SER A 204 -22.84 -8.84 5.51
N GLY A 205 -24.02 -8.66 6.11
CA GLY A 205 -24.92 -7.54 5.81
C GLY A 205 -24.33 -6.16 6.10
N ARG A 206 -23.57 -6.01 7.20
CA ARG A 206 -22.89 -4.75 7.55
C ARG A 206 -21.75 -4.45 6.60
N ILE A 207 -20.96 -5.47 6.27
CA ILE A 207 -19.89 -5.36 5.28
C ILE A 207 -20.48 -4.96 3.93
N ALA A 208 -21.53 -5.66 3.46
CA ALA A 208 -22.22 -5.38 2.21
C ALA A 208 -22.76 -3.95 2.17
N ALA A 209 -23.41 -3.49 3.24
CA ALA A 209 -23.91 -2.12 3.35
C ALA A 209 -22.79 -1.08 3.30
N SER A 210 -21.64 -1.35 3.93
CA SER A 210 -20.48 -0.45 3.89
C SER A 210 -19.86 -0.38 2.49
N VAL A 211 -19.62 -1.54 1.85
CA VAL A 211 -19.11 -1.62 0.48
C VAL A 211 -20.06 -0.95 -0.53
N ARG A 212 -21.37 -1.10 -0.34
CA ARG A 212 -22.37 -0.40 -1.16
C ARG A 212 -22.29 1.13 -1.00
N ARG A 213 -22.15 1.64 0.23
CA ARG A 213 -21.96 3.09 0.47
C ARG A 213 -20.68 3.59 -0.19
N LEU A 214 -19.56 2.90 0.03
CA LEU A 214 -18.27 3.19 -0.60
C LEU A 214 -18.38 3.34 -2.12
N LEU A 215 -18.98 2.34 -2.78
CA LEU A 215 -19.11 2.31 -4.23
C LEU A 215 -20.10 3.34 -4.79
N ARG A 216 -21.10 3.74 -4.01
CA ARG A 216 -22.03 4.84 -4.33
C ARG A 216 -21.34 6.20 -4.23
N ASP A 217 -20.57 6.41 -3.16
CA ASP A 217 -19.96 7.71 -2.84
C ASP A 217 -18.71 7.95 -3.72
N CYS A 218 -17.98 6.88 -4.08
CA CYS A 218 -16.79 6.94 -4.93
C CYS A 218 -17.08 6.66 -6.41
N ARG A 219 -17.59 7.66 -7.14
CA ARG A 219 -17.99 7.50 -8.55
C ARG A 219 -16.85 7.19 -9.53
N LYS A 220 -15.61 7.60 -9.22
CA LYS A 220 -14.42 7.31 -10.06
C LYS A 220 -13.76 5.97 -9.75
N LEU A 221 -14.26 5.27 -8.73
CA LEU A 221 -13.71 3.98 -8.35
C LEU A 221 -13.91 2.98 -9.48
N ARG A 222 -12.82 2.36 -9.92
CA ARG A 222 -12.75 1.33 -10.95
C ARG A 222 -12.68 -0.06 -10.35
N VAL A 223 -11.96 -0.20 -9.24
CA VAL A 223 -11.76 -1.48 -8.56
C VAL A 223 -12.00 -1.32 -7.06
N CYS A 224 -12.85 -2.17 -6.52
CA CYS A 224 -13.03 -2.40 -5.09
C CYS A 224 -12.60 -3.84 -4.78
N ALA A 225 -11.36 -3.99 -4.35
CA ALA A 225 -10.77 -5.28 -4.05
C ALA A 225 -11.08 -5.69 -2.60
N LEU A 226 -11.56 -6.90 -2.41
CA LEU A 226 -11.85 -7.47 -1.10
C LEU A 226 -10.91 -8.64 -0.85
N ARG A 227 -9.99 -8.47 0.11
CA ARG A 227 -8.96 -9.46 0.44
C ARG A 227 -9.51 -10.53 1.37
N GLU A 228 -9.33 -11.79 0.98
CA GLU A 228 -9.62 -12.96 1.79
C GLU A 228 -8.32 -13.53 2.39
N VAL A 229 -8.38 -13.98 3.64
CA VAL A 229 -7.28 -14.72 4.27
C VAL A 229 -7.38 -16.19 3.90
N PRO A 230 -6.30 -16.84 3.46
CA PRO A 230 -6.30 -18.28 3.23
C PRO A 230 -6.71 -19.04 4.50
N ARG A 231 -7.65 -19.98 4.35
CA ARG A 231 -8.18 -20.80 5.47
C ARG A 231 -7.10 -21.54 6.27
N GLY A 232 -5.93 -21.81 5.67
CA GLY A 232 -4.83 -22.57 6.29
C GLY A 232 -3.89 -21.77 7.20
N LEU A 233 -4.00 -20.44 7.26
CA LEU A 233 -3.15 -19.57 8.11
C LEU A 233 -3.85 -19.09 9.38
N MET A 234 -5.15 -19.41 9.53
CA MET A 234 -5.87 -19.23 10.78
C MET A 234 -5.35 -20.28 11.76
N SER A 235 -4.66 -19.80 12.80
CA SER A 235 -4.03 -20.63 13.84
C SER A 235 -4.91 -21.82 14.26
N THR A 236 -4.29 -22.97 14.49
CA THR A 236 -4.89 -24.26 14.88
C THR A 236 -5.88 -24.19 16.06
N ALA A 237 -5.88 -23.10 16.82
CA ALA A 237 -6.87 -22.81 17.86
C ALA A 237 -8.32 -22.58 17.32
N LEU A 238 -8.52 -22.39 16.02
CA LEU A 238 -9.83 -22.13 15.41
C LEU A 238 -10.43 -23.29 14.59
N LEU A 239 -9.74 -24.42 14.51
CA LEU A 239 -10.15 -25.56 13.67
C LEU A 239 -11.18 -26.50 14.35
N LEU A 240 -11.69 -26.17 15.54
CA LEU A 240 -12.61 -27.05 16.27
C LEU A 240 -14.10 -26.80 16.03
N THR A 241 -14.49 -25.86 15.16
CA THR A 241 -15.89 -25.72 14.75
C THR A 241 -16.08 -26.32 13.37
N GLU A 242 -16.34 -27.64 13.36
CA GLU A 242 -16.73 -28.46 12.20
C GLU A 242 -18.12 -28.07 11.68
N ARG A 243 -18.27 -26.87 11.14
CA ARG A 243 -19.38 -26.60 10.21
C ARG A 243 -18.81 -26.25 8.86
N PRO A 244 -19.38 -26.78 7.76
CA PRO A 244 -19.12 -26.28 6.42
C PRO A 244 -19.81 -24.91 6.30
N GLU A 245 -19.32 -23.93 7.05
CA GLU A 245 -19.83 -22.57 7.03
C GLU A 245 -19.47 -21.95 5.70
N ALA A 246 -20.47 -21.29 5.10
CA ALA A 246 -20.32 -20.48 3.91
C ALA A 246 -19.02 -19.70 3.97
N THR A 247 -18.21 -19.75 2.89
CA THR A 247 -17.06 -18.84 2.76
C THR A 247 -17.52 -17.41 3.06
N ILE A 248 -16.70 -16.59 3.72
CA ILE A 248 -17.00 -15.16 3.92
C ILE A 248 -17.47 -14.52 2.61
N ARG A 249 -16.80 -14.92 1.52
CA ARG A 249 -17.20 -14.65 0.14
C ARG A 249 -18.65 -15.00 -0.14
N GLY A 250 -19.06 -16.25 0.07
CA GLY A 250 -20.42 -16.73 -0.17
C GLY A 250 -21.44 -15.94 0.66
N ALA A 251 -21.18 -15.77 1.96
CA ALA A 251 -22.08 -15.00 2.83
C ALA A 251 -22.20 -13.52 2.41
N LEU A 252 -21.09 -12.91 1.95
CA LEU A 252 -21.08 -11.53 1.46
C LEU A 252 -21.77 -11.40 0.10
N VAL A 253 -21.51 -12.33 -0.82
CA VAL A 253 -22.17 -12.39 -2.13
C VAL A 253 -23.68 -12.53 -1.94
N SER A 254 -24.15 -13.45 -1.10
CA SER A 254 -25.58 -13.58 -0.80
C SER A 254 -26.15 -12.33 -0.14
N ALA A 255 -25.40 -11.67 0.75
CA ALA A 255 -25.86 -10.40 1.36
C ALA A 255 -25.97 -9.26 0.32
N LEU A 256 -25.02 -9.18 -0.60
CA LEU A 256 -25.03 -8.22 -1.72
C LEU A 256 -26.21 -8.50 -2.67
N GLU A 257 -26.47 -9.77 -2.99
CA GLU A 257 -27.62 -10.21 -3.79
C GLU A 257 -28.96 -9.90 -3.13
N VAL A 258 -29.11 -10.15 -1.82
CA VAL A 258 -30.31 -9.79 -1.04
C VAL A 258 -30.54 -8.28 -1.03
N LEU A 259 -29.46 -7.48 -1.04
CA LEU A 259 -29.54 -6.03 -1.22
C LEU A 259 -29.85 -5.60 -2.66
N GLY A 260 -30.05 -6.56 -3.58
CA GLY A 260 -30.35 -6.36 -4.99
C GLY A 260 -29.18 -5.78 -5.78
N TRP A 261 -27.93 -6.02 -5.35
CA TRP A 261 -26.81 -5.24 -5.82
C TRP A 261 -25.52 -6.06 -5.95
N MET A 262 -25.08 -6.30 -7.18
CA MET A 262 -23.77 -6.87 -7.50
C MET A 262 -23.03 -5.90 -8.43
N ASP A 263 -22.06 -5.16 -7.88
CA ASP A 263 -21.32 -4.17 -8.64
C ASP A 263 -20.11 -4.82 -9.33
N PRO A 264 -19.93 -4.64 -10.66
CA PRO A 264 -18.84 -5.27 -11.42
C PRO A 264 -17.45 -4.85 -10.94
N ARG A 265 -17.36 -3.73 -10.21
CA ARG A 265 -16.10 -3.22 -9.63
C ARG A 265 -15.62 -4.04 -8.44
N ILE A 266 -16.46 -4.89 -7.84
CA ILE A 266 -16.08 -5.71 -6.67
C ILE A 266 -15.29 -6.93 -7.13
N VAL A 267 -14.05 -7.07 -6.67
CA VAL A 267 -13.19 -8.22 -6.97
C VAL A 267 -12.68 -8.85 -5.68
N PHE A 268 -12.92 -10.14 -5.51
CA PHE A 268 -12.36 -10.92 -4.40
C PHE A 268 -11.00 -11.46 -4.79
N PHE A 269 -10.04 -11.40 -3.88
CA PHE A 269 -8.72 -11.97 -4.10
C PHE A 269 -8.17 -12.53 -2.79
N CYS A 270 -7.27 -13.51 -2.91
CA CYS A 270 -6.58 -14.10 -1.78
C CYS A 270 -5.08 -13.93 -2.02
N ILE A 271 -4.30 -13.77 -0.96
CA ILE A 271 -2.85 -13.75 -1.07
C ILE A 271 -2.29 -14.74 -0.05
N PRO A 272 -1.35 -15.61 -0.47
CA PRO A 272 -0.79 -16.63 0.40
C PRO A 272 -0.12 -16.05 1.65
N ASP A 273 0.55 -14.91 1.53
CA ASP A 273 1.25 -14.26 2.62
C ASP A 273 0.62 -12.88 2.95
N PRO A 274 -0.02 -12.72 4.12
CA PRO A 274 -0.62 -11.45 4.52
C PRO A 274 0.39 -10.31 4.66
N PHE A 275 1.69 -10.62 4.75
CA PHE A 275 2.79 -9.67 4.89
C PHE A 275 3.40 -9.24 3.55
N GLN A 276 3.15 -9.95 2.45
CA GLN A 276 3.66 -9.59 1.11
C GLN A 276 3.08 -8.27 0.58
N LEU A 277 1.86 -7.91 0.99
CA LEU A 277 1.19 -6.67 0.56
C LEU A 277 1.52 -5.42 1.36
N ARG A 278 2.49 -5.46 2.27
CA ARG A 278 2.73 -4.31 3.12
C ARG A 278 3.21 -3.10 2.33
N LYS A 279 4.01 -3.30 1.29
CA LYS A 279 4.69 -2.20 0.58
C LYS A 279 3.82 -1.65 -0.55
N ALA A 280 3.50 -0.36 -0.48
CA ALA A 280 3.01 0.38 -1.62
C ALA A 280 4.10 0.41 -2.71
N HIS A 281 3.71 0.11 -3.95
CA HIS A 281 4.56 0.11 -5.15
C HIS A 281 5.70 -0.92 -5.13
N CYS A 282 5.52 -2.06 -4.45
CA CYS A 282 6.31 -3.25 -4.83
C CYS A 282 5.75 -3.84 -6.13
N GLU A 283 6.58 -4.59 -6.87
CA GLU A 283 6.18 -5.26 -8.11
C GLU A 283 4.91 -6.11 -7.94
N TRP A 284 4.77 -6.75 -6.78
CA TRP A 284 3.59 -7.52 -6.40
C TRP A 284 2.33 -6.66 -6.28
N GLU A 285 2.45 -5.43 -5.78
CA GLU A 285 1.31 -4.53 -5.69
C GLU A 285 0.85 -4.07 -7.09
N ASP A 286 1.79 -3.76 -7.97
CA ASP A 286 1.49 -3.41 -9.36
C ASP A 286 0.88 -4.58 -10.13
N LEU A 287 1.40 -5.79 -9.95
CA LEU A 287 0.83 -7.00 -10.52
C LEU A 287 -0.59 -7.23 -9.98
N LYS A 288 -0.79 -7.12 -8.66
CA LYS A 288 -2.10 -7.21 -8.01
C LYS A 288 -3.10 -6.25 -8.67
N TRP A 289 -2.77 -4.96 -8.74
CA TRP A 289 -3.70 -3.97 -9.30
C TRP A 289 -4.01 -4.21 -10.78
N ARG A 290 -3.00 -4.58 -11.59
CA ARG A 290 -3.22 -4.93 -13.01
C ARG A 290 -4.18 -6.10 -13.17
N VAL A 291 -4.01 -7.17 -12.40
CA VAL A 291 -4.88 -8.35 -12.48
C VAL A 291 -6.29 -8.05 -12.00
N LEU A 292 -6.43 -7.28 -10.91
CA LEU A 292 -7.74 -6.86 -10.41
C LEU A 292 -8.48 -5.99 -11.43
N GLU A 293 -7.79 -5.03 -12.06
CA GLU A 293 -8.38 -4.23 -13.14
C GLU A 293 -8.81 -5.11 -14.32
N GLN A 294 -7.98 -6.07 -14.72
CA GLN A 294 -8.31 -6.98 -15.81
C GLN A 294 -9.55 -7.81 -15.48
N ALA A 295 -9.68 -8.30 -14.24
CA ALA A 295 -10.86 -9.04 -13.79
C ALA A 295 -12.14 -8.17 -13.83
N THR A 296 -12.06 -6.90 -13.41
CA THR A 296 -13.20 -5.97 -13.55
C THR A 296 -13.56 -5.71 -15.00
N LYS A 297 -12.58 -5.48 -15.88
CA LYS A 297 -12.79 -5.27 -17.32
C LYS A 297 -13.45 -6.49 -17.96
N GLN A 298 -13.00 -7.69 -17.63
CA GLN A 298 -13.59 -8.93 -18.13
C GLN A 298 -15.05 -9.11 -17.69
N ARG A 299 -15.43 -8.67 -16.50
CA ARG A 299 -16.84 -8.71 -16.06
C ARG A 299 -17.71 -7.69 -16.77
N LEU A 300 -17.19 -6.49 -17.01
CA LEU A 300 -17.90 -5.46 -17.78
C LEU A 300 -18.12 -5.89 -19.25
N VAL A 301 -17.14 -6.57 -19.85
CA VAL A 301 -17.26 -7.15 -21.19
C VAL A 301 -18.11 -8.43 -21.17
N GLY A 302 -18.01 -9.22 -20.10
CA GLY A 302 -18.82 -10.41 -19.85
C GLY A 302 -20.30 -10.08 -19.73
N ASP A 303 -20.69 -9.01 -19.02
CA ASP A 303 -22.10 -8.59 -18.91
C ASP A 303 -22.69 -8.05 -20.22
N THR A 304 -21.86 -7.66 -21.18
CA THR A 304 -22.33 -7.33 -22.55
C THR A 304 -22.44 -8.56 -23.45
N SER A 305 -21.84 -9.70 -23.09
CA SER A 305 -21.98 -11.00 -23.76
C SER A 305 -22.81 -12.03 -22.99
N ALA A 306 -23.13 -11.78 -21.72
CA ALA A 306 -23.83 -12.67 -20.78
C ALA A 306 -25.36 -12.52 -20.84
N LEU A 307 -25.88 -12.44 -22.07
CA LEU A 307 -27.01 -13.29 -22.46
C LEU A 307 -26.59 -14.77 -22.62
N ALA A 308 -25.33 -15.13 -22.37
CA ALA A 308 -24.88 -16.52 -22.29
C ALA A 308 -23.71 -16.74 -21.31
N GLY A 309 -24.02 -17.14 -20.06
CA GLY A 309 -23.32 -18.23 -19.37
C GLY A 309 -22.00 -17.99 -18.61
N SER A 310 -22.11 -18.03 -17.28
CA SER A 310 -21.21 -18.67 -16.28
C SER A 310 -19.87 -18.03 -15.89
N SER A 311 -19.70 -17.86 -14.58
CA SER A 311 -18.62 -17.19 -13.85
C SER A 311 -17.46 -18.15 -13.51
N ARG A 312 -16.22 -17.78 -13.83
CA ARG A 312 -14.99 -18.45 -13.35
C ARG A 312 -14.11 -17.46 -12.56
N SER A 313 -13.58 -17.92 -11.43
CA SER A 313 -12.68 -17.19 -10.54
C SER A 313 -11.21 -17.45 -10.87
N HIS A 314 -10.41 -16.38 -10.94
CA HIS A 314 -8.95 -16.44 -11.00
C HIS A 314 -8.36 -16.27 -9.59
N CYS A 315 -7.58 -17.25 -9.12
CA CYS A 315 -6.66 -17.08 -7.99
C CYS A 315 -5.32 -16.55 -8.52
N LEU A 316 -4.72 -15.61 -7.79
CA LEU A 316 -3.30 -15.28 -7.85
C LEU A 316 -2.58 -15.92 -6.66
#